data_AF-A0A2X1ARN7-F1
#
_entry.id   AF-A0A2X1ARN7-F1
#
_cell.length_a   1.000
_cell.length_b   1.000
_cell.length_c   1.000
_cell.angle_alpha   90.00
_cell.angle_beta   90.00
_cell.angle_gamma   90.00
#
_symmetry.space_group_name_H-M   'P 1'
#
loop_
_entity.id
_entity.type
_entity.pdbx_description
1 polymer ?
#
loop_
_entity_poly.entity_id
_entity_poly.type
_entity_poly.pdbx_seq_one_letter_code
_entity_poly.pdbx_strand_id
1 'polypeptide(L)' 'MAEIQLGGYIAQEFAKPSERRIRVDGEIRSLKLDVRLYVYDGDPLLAAARVYQGQTTNFRTPGGGFAPVFVV' A
#
# COMPACT_ATOMS: atom_id res chain seq x y z
N MET A 1 15.18 15.76 16.74
CA MET A 1 16.34 15.55 15.85
C MET A 1 17.45 14.74 16.50
N ALA A 2 17.80 14.99 17.78
CA ALA A 2 18.82 14.21 18.50
C ALA A 2 18.55 12.69 18.55
N GLU A 3 17.28 12.27 18.58
CA GLU A 3 16.90 10.85 18.68
C GLU A 3 17.13 10.05 17.39
N ILE A 4 16.98 10.68 16.21
CA ILE A 4 17.27 10.04 14.90
C ILE A 4 18.76 9.72 14.78
N GLN A 5 19.62 10.54 15.40
CA GLN A 5 21.07 10.37 15.38
C GLN A 5 21.55 9.20 16.26
N LEU A 6 20.71 8.69 17.16
CA LEU A 6 21.03 7.55 18.03
C LEU A 6 20.98 6.20 17.29
N GLY A 7 20.64 6.20 15.99
CA GLY A 7 20.52 5.00 15.16
C GLY A 7 19.17 4.29 15.35
N GLY A 8 19.04 3.09 14.77
CA GLY A 8 17.79 2.31 14.85
C GLY A 8 16.70 2.71 13.86
N TYR A 9 16.94 3.71 13.00
CA TYR A 9 16.05 4.14 11.93
C TYR A 9 16.68 3.83 10.57
N ILE A 10 15.84 3.51 9.59
CA ILE A 10 16.23 3.38 8.18
C ILE A 10 15.57 4.53 7.43
N ALA A 11 16.35 5.28 6.66
CA ALA A 11 15.85 6.25 5.70
C ALA A 11 15.90 5.64 4.30
N GLN A 12 14.91 5.96 3.48
CA GLN A 12 14.85 5.53 2.08
C GLN A 12 14.57 6.74 1.20
N GLU A 13 15.02 6.68 -0.04
CA GLU A 13 14.61 7.65 -1.06
C GLU A 13 13.09 7.67 -1.18
N PHE A 14 12.52 8.85 -1.39
CA PHE A 14 11.08 9.00 -1.49
C PHE A 14 10.55 8.39 -2.80
N ALA A 15 9.81 7.29 -2.68
CA ALA A 15 9.03 6.70 -3.77
C ALA A 15 7.56 7.13 -3.64
N LYS A 16 7.08 7.96 -4.58
CA LYS A 16 5.66 8.36 -4.60
C LYS A 16 4.79 7.11 -4.80
N PRO A 17 3.74 6.89 -3.97
CA PRO A 17 2.86 5.74 -4.14
C PRO A 17 2.06 5.86 -5.44
N SER A 18 1.75 4.71 -6.03
CA SER A 18 0.73 4.65 -7.08
C SER A 18 -0.66 4.93 -6.49
N GLU A 19 -1.60 5.33 -7.32
CA GLU A 19 -2.97 5.64 -6.89
C GLU A 19 -4.01 5.01 -7.81
N ARG A 20 -5.18 4.70 -7.23
CA ARG A 20 -6.34 4.16 -7.94
C ARG A 20 -7.58 4.96 -7.59
N ARG A 21 -8.34 5.34 -8.63
CA ARG A 21 -9.68 5.92 -8.47
C ARG A 21 -10.68 4.81 -8.17
N ILE A 22 -11.38 4.93 -7.06
CA ILE A 22 -12.43 4.01 -6.63
C ILE A 22 -13.71 4.77 -6.29
N ARG A 23 -14.86 4.12 -6.40
CA ARG A 23 -16.14 4.69 -5.99
C ARG A 23 -16.48 4.19 -4.58
N VAL A 24 -16.70 5.12 -3.65
CA VAL A 24 -17.10 4.84 -2.26
C VAL A 24 -18.29 5.74 -1.97
N ASP A 25 -19.42 5.14 -1.58
CA ASP A 25 -20.66 5.86 -1.26
C ASP A 25 -21.10 6.87 -2.34
N GLY A 26 -20.92 6.49 -3.62
CA GLY A 26 -21.28 7.32 -4.77
C GLY A 26 -20.21 8.33 -5.21
N GLU A 27 -19.21 8.61 -4.37
CA GLU A 27 -18.11 9.53 -4.69
C GLU A 27 -16.89 8.82 -5.27
N ILE A 28 -16.23 9.45 -6.23
CA ILE A 28 -14.94 8.97 -6.74
C ILE A 28 -13.82 9.51 -5.86
N ARG A 29 -13.01 8.62 -5.29
CA ARG A 29 -11.87 8.94 -4.43
C ARG A 29 -10.59 8.36 -5.02
N SER A 30 -9.48 9.09 -4.90
CA SER A 30 -8.15 8.56 -5.23
C SER A 30 -7.53 7.99 -3.96
N LEU A 31 -7.24 6.69 -3.96
CA LEU A 31 -6.57 6.00 -2.86
C LEU A 31 -5.21 5.50 -3.31
N LYS A 32 -4.25 5.48 -2.38
CA LYS A 32 -2.93 4.90 -2.62
C LYS A 32 -3.06 3.40 -2.85
N LEU A 33 -2.21 2.87 -3.71
CA LEU A 33 -2.14 1.46 -4.05
C LEU A 33 -0.70 0.97 -3.95
N ASP A 34 -0.56 -0.21 -3.37
CA ASP A 34 0.63 -1.04 -3.50
C ASP A 34 0.24 -2.49 -3.84
N VAL A 35 1.19 -3.27 -4.34
CA VAL A 35 1.01 -4.70 -4.62
C VAL A 35 1.85 -5.50 -3.64
N ARG A 36 1.21 -6.48 -2.99
CA ARG A 36 1.84 -7.46 -2.11
C ARG A 36 1.91 -8.80 -2.82
N LEU A 37 3.13 -9.33 -2.95
CA LEU A 37 3.35 -10.72 -3.30
C LEU A 37 3.49 -11.55 -2.03
N TYR A 38 2.74 -12.64 -1.95
CA TYR A 38 2.92 -13.70 -0.96
C TYR A 38 3.77 -14.78 -1.63
N VAL A 39 4.92 -15.08 -1.04
CA VAL A 39 5.95 -15.95 -1.63
C VAL A 39 6.24 -17.07 -0.64
N TYR A 40 6.44 -18.27 -1.15
CA TYR A 40 6.90 -19.43 -0.39
C TYR A 40 7.96 -20.15 -1.21
N ASP A 41 9.08 -20.52 -0.58
CA ASP A 41 10.21 -21.20 -1.23
C ASP A 41 10.74 -20.49 -2.49
N GLY A 42 10.73 -19.16 -2.48
CA GLY A 42 11.14 -18.34 -3.62
C GLY A 42 10.07 -18.18 -4.71
N ASP A 43 8.97 -18.94 -4.66
CA ASP A 43 7.90 -18.90 -5.64
C ASP A 43 6.72 -18.01 -5.20
N PRO A 44 6.24 -17.10 -6.08
CA PRO A 44 5.03 -16.33 -5.82
C PRO A 44 3.78 -17.23 -5.79
N LEU A 45 3.09 -17.23 -4.66
CA LEU A 45 1.82 -17.96 -4.46
C LEU A 45 0.60 -17.11 -4.81
N LEU A 46 0.64 -15.81 -4.46
CA LEU A 46 -0.50 -14.90 -4.62
C LEU A 46 -0.02 -13.46 -4.75
N ALA A 47 -0.69 -12.69 -5.63
CA ALA A 47 -0.60 -11.25 -5.68
C ALA A 47 -1.91 -10.63 -5.15
N ALA A 48 -1.79 -9.65 -4.25
CA ALA A 48 -2.92 -8.86 -3.77
C ALA A 48 -2.58 -7.37 -3.81
N ALA A 49 -3.49 -6.55 -4.32
CA ALA A 49 -3.37 -5.11 -4.20
C ALA A 49 -3.90 -4.67 -2.84
N ARG A 50 -3.27 -3.64 -2.28
CA ARG A 50 -3.69 -3.01 -1.02
C ARG A 50 -4.03 -1.56 -1.31
N VAL A 51 -5.25 -1.17 -1.00
CA VAL A 51 -5.77 0.17 -1.22
C VAL A 51 -5.93 0.86 0.12
N TYR A 52 -5.43 2.09 0.27
CA TYR A 52 -5.39 2.78 1.55
C TYR A 52 -5.29 4.31 1.41
N GLN A 53 -5.52 5.01 2.52
CA GLN A 53 -5.29 6.45 2.65
C GLN A 53 -4.29 6.72 3.79
N GLY A 54 -3.59 7.85 3.71
CA GLY A 54 -2.62 8.26 4.73
C GLY A 54 -1.22 7.65 4.52
N GLN A 55 -0.43 7.59 5.59
CA GLN A 55 0.96 7.11 5.53
C GLN A 55 1.09 5.61 5.78
N THR A 56 0.16 4.99 6.53
CA THR A 56 0.23 3.57 6.88
C THR A 56 -0.86 2.77 6.18
N THR A 57 -0.49 1.59 5.67
CA THR A 57 -1.44 0.63 5.08
C THR A 57 -2.20 -0.11 6.18
N ASN A 58 -3.14 0.59 6.84
CA ASN A 58 -3.86 0.05 8.00
C ASN A 58 -5.30 -0.40 7.71
N PHE A 59 -5.80 -0.21 6.48
CA PHE A 59 -7.13 -0.63 6.01
C PHE A 59 -8.33 -0.08 6.80
N ARG A 60 -8.16 0.99 7.58
CA ARG A 60 -9.26 1.55 8.41
C ARG A 60 -10.06 2.66 7.73
N THR A 61 -9.86 2.87 6.44
CA THR A 61 -10.50 3.95 5.67
C THR A 61 -11.59 3.39 4.77
N PRO A 62 -12.73 4.08 4.57
CA PRO A 62 -13.73 3.69 3.57
C PRO A 62 -13.10 3.48 2.19
N GLY A 63 -13.40 2.33 1.57
CA GLY A 63 -12.80 1.89 0.30
C GLY A 63 -11.35 1.38 0.39
N GLY A 64 -10.75 1.39 1.58
CA GLY A 64 -9.46 0.74 1.84
C GLY A 64 -9.62 -0.75 2.14
N GLY A 65 -8.57 -1.52 1.86
CA GLY A 65 -8.56 -2.97 2.02
C GLY A 65 -7.78 -3.69 0.94
N PHE A 66 -8.10 -4.97 0.73
CA PHE A 66 -7.56 -5.75 -0.38
C PHE A 66 -8.34 -5.53 -1.67
N ALA A 67 -7.63 -5.59 -2.80
CA ALA A 67 -8.18 -5.59 -4.14
C ALA A 67 -7.50 -6.68 -4.99
N PRO A 68 -8.22 -7.29 -5.95
CA PRO A 68 -7.65 -8.29 -6.84
C PRO A 68 -6.61 -7.66 -7.79
N VAL A 69 -5.58 -8.45 -8.12
CA VAL A 69 -4.59 -8.12 -9.16
C VAL A 69 -4.92 -8.98 -10.37
N PHE A 70 -5.14 -8.33 -11.52
CA PHE A 70 -5.31 -9.02 -12.80
C PHE A 70 -4.01 -8.88 -13.59
N VAL A 71 -3.41 -10.02 -13.95
CA VAL A 71 -2.25 -10.09 -14.84
C VAL A 71 -2.80 -10.36 -16.24
N VAL A 72 -2.38 -9.55 -17.22
CA VAL A 72 -2.83 -9.61 -18.61
C VAL A 72 -1.66 -9.93 -19.51
#